data_AF-A0A553AX55-F1
#
_entry.id   AF-A0A553AX55-F1
#
_cell.length_a   1.000
_cell.length_b   1.000
_cell.length_c   1.000
_cell.angle_alpha   90.00
_cell.angle_beta   90.00
_cell.angle_gamma   90.00
#
_symmetry.space_group_name_H-M   'P 1'
#
loop_
_entity.id
_entity.type
_entity.pdbx_description
1 polymer ?
#
loop_
_entity_poly.entity_id
_entity_poly.type
_entity_poly.pdbx_seq_one_letter_code
_entity_poly.pdbx_strand_id
1 'polypeptide(L)' 'MATHHEVTEYKPGEMDITEHKKTFAGFIKLSTWVVIISLGVLVFMALVNA' A
#
# COMPACT_ATOMS: atom_id res chain seq x y z
N MET A 1 -15.16 37.07 17.50
CA MET A 1 -15.66 35.77 18.00
C MET A 1 -14.49 34.82 17.99
N ALA A 2 -13.91 34.54 19.16
CA ALA A 2 -12.85 33.54 19.29
C ALA A 2 -13.49 32.17 19.09
N THR A 3 -13.06 31.44 18.06
CA THR A 3 -13.39 30.03 17.88
C THR A 3 -12.78 29.25 19.03
N HIS A 4 -13.63 28.65 19.87
CA HIS A 4 -13.19 27.69 20.88
C HIS A 4 -12.50 26.53 20.15
N HIS A 5 -11.17 26.46 20.23
CA HIS A 5 -10.44 25.25 19.87
C HIS A 5 -10.75 24.21 20.93
N GLU A 6 -11.75 23.37 20.68
CA GLU A 6 -11.95 22.13 21.41
C GLU A 6 -10.71 21.27 21.13
N VAL A 7 -9.78 21.20 22.09
CA VAL A 7 -8.65 20.30 22.02
C VAL A 7 -9.23 18.90 22.18
N THR A 8 -9.58 18.26 21.06
CA THR A 8 -9.88 16.83 21.07
C THR A 8 -8.58 16.13 21.43
N GLU A 9 -8.46 15.71 22.68
CA GLU A 9 -7.26 15.07 23.21
C GLU A 9 -7.03 13.74 22.47
N TYR A 10 -6.18 13.78 21.45
CA TYR A 10 -5.86 12.61 20.64
C TYR A 10 -5.11 11.59 21.49
N LYS A 11 -5.66 10.38 21.58
CA LYS A 11 -4.97 9.24 22.20
C LYS A 11 -4.09 8.53 21.17
N PRO A 12 -2.77 8.52 21.35
CA PRO A 12 -1.87 7.82 20.45
C PRO A 12 -2.24 6.34 20.29
N GLY A 13 -2.40 5.88 19.05
CA GLY A 13 -2.66 4.47 18.74
C GLY A 13 -4.14 4.07 18.71
N GLU A 14 -5.06 4.96 19.11
CA GLU A 14 -6.51 4.72 19.00
C GLU A 14 -7.10 5.22 17.67
N MET A 15 -6.28 5.77 16.77
CA MET A 15 -6.72 6.18 15.43
C MET A 15 -7.22 4.97 14.63
N ASP A 16 -8.37 5.11 13.96
CA ASP A 16 -8.81 4.10 13.00
C ASP A 16 -7.85 4.04 11.80
N ILE A 17 -7.24 2.88 11.62
CA ILE A 17 -6.28 2.59 10.55
C ILE A 17 -6.82 1.59 9.52
N THR A 18 -8.14 1.41 9.45
CA THR A 18 -8.78 0.44 8.52
C THR A 18 -8.36 0.67 7.07
N GLU A 19 -8.38 1.92 6.60
CA GLU A 19 -7.97 2.26 5.23
C GLU A 19 -6.45 2.07 5.01
N HIS A 20 -5.63 2.32 6.02
CA HIS A 20 -4.17 2.10 5.95
C HIS A 20 -3.85 0.61 5.80
N LYS A 21 -4.50 -0.25 6.60
CA LYS A 21 -4.38 -1.71 6.51
C LYS A 21 -4.82 -2.24 5.14
N LYS A 22 -5.95 -1.74 4.63
CA LYS A 22 -6.47 -2.10 3.30
C LYS A 22 -5.51 -1.68 2.19
N THR A 23 -4.96 -0.47 2.28
CA THR A 23 -3.97 0.04 1.33
C THR A 23 -2.70 -0.81 1.34
N PHE A 24 -2.19 -1.18 2.52
CA PHE A 24 -1.02 -2.06 2.63
C PHE A 24 -1.29 -3.45 2.03
N ALA A 25 -2.45 -4.04 2.32
CA ALA A 25 -2.83 -5.32 1.70
C ALA A 25 -2.93 -5.23 0.17
N GLY A 26 -3.45 -4.10 -0.35
CA GLY A 26 -3.46 -3.79 -1.78
C GLY A 26 -2.06 -3.66 -2.36
N PHE A 27 -1.18 -2.92 -1.68
CA PHE A 27 0.22 -2.74 -2.06
C PHE A 27 0.94 -4.08 -2.18
N ILE A 28 0.83 -4.97 -1.19
CA ILE A 28 1.48 -6.28 -1.23
C ILE A 28 1.00 -7.10 -2.44
N LYS A 29 -0.31 -7.14 -2.69
CA LYS A 29 -0.86 -7.85 -3.86
C LYS A 29 -0.30 -7.28 -5.17
N LEU A 30 -0.27 -5.96 -5.31
CA LEU A 30 0.28 -5.31 -6.51
C LEU A 30 1.78 -5.61 -6.67
N SER A 31 2.56 -5.52 -5.59
CA SER A 31 3.99 -5.86 -5.61
C SER A 31 4.23 -7.30 -6.04
N THR A 32 3.43 -8.26 -5.54
CA THR A 32 3.52 -9.66 -5.98
C THR A 32 3.27 -9.80 -7.47
N TRP A 33 2.22 -9.14 -8.00
CA TRP A 33 1.92 -9.16 -9.43
C TRP A 33 3.05 -8.56 -10.28
N VAL A 34 3.62 -7.44 -9.84
CA VAL A 34 4.77 -6.81 -10.52
C VAL A 34 5.93 -7.79 -10.61
N VAL A 35 6.31 -8.44 -9.50
CA VAL A 35 7.40 -9.42 -9.48
C VAL A 35 7.13 -10.58 -10.45
N ILE A 36 5.92 -11.16 -10.41
CA ILE A 36 5.54 -12.28 -11.28
C ILE A 36 5.61 -11.88 -12.75
N ILE A 37 5.06 -10.70 -13.11
CA ILE A 37 5.08 -10.21 -14.48
C ILE A 37 6.51 -9.95 -14.94
N SER A 38 7.33 -9.29 -14.12
CA SER A 38 8.74 -9.03 -14.45
C SER A 38 9.51 -10.32 -14.70
N LEU A 39 9.35 -11.33 -13.84
CA LEU A 39 9.98 -12.64 -14.05
C LEU A 39 9.44 -13.33 -15.30
N GLY A 40 8.13 -13.29 -15.53
CA GLY A 40 7.51 -13.86 -16.73
C GLY A 40 8.06 -13.24 -18.01
N VAL A 41 8.21 -11.91 -18.05
CA VAL A 41 8.81 -11.20 -19.18
C VAL A 41 10.28 -11.58 -19.36
N LEU A 42 11.07 -11.63 -18.29
CA LEU A 42 12.48 -12.02 -18.38
C LEU A 42 12.66 -13.45 -18.92
N VAL A 43 11.85 -14.40 -18.43
CA VAL A 43 11.86 -15.78 -18.93
C VAL A 43 11.42 -15.85 -20.38
N PHE A 44 10.33 -15.16 -20.75
CA PHE A 44 9.87 -15.10 -22.14
C PHE A 44 10.93 -14.53 -23.08
N MET A 45 11.56 -13.41 -22.70
CA MET A 45 12.64 -12.79 -23.47
C MET A 45 13.82 -13.74 -23.62
N ALA A 46 14.19 -14.46 -22.55
CA ALA A 46 15.24 -15.48 -22.61
C ALA A 46 14.88 -16.68 -23.51
N LEU A 47 13.60 -17.04 -23.66
CA LEU A 47 13.21 -18.15 -24.53
C LEU A 47 13.10 -17.74 -26.00
N VAL A 48 12.65 -16.51 -26.27
CA VAL A 48 12.38 -16.02 -27.63
C VAL A 48 13.60 -15.33 -28.26
N ASN A 49 14.49 -14.78 -27.43
CA ASN A 49 15.66 -14.01 -27.85
C ASN A 49 16.97 -14.56 -27.24
N ALA A 50 17.00 -15.84 -26.84
CA ALA A 50 18.27 -16.58 -26.66
C ALA A 50 18.84 -17.06 -27.98
#